data_AF-A0A7S1LGE9-F1
#
_entry.id   AF-A0A7S1LGE9-F1
#
_cell.length_a   1.000
_cell.length_b   1.000
_cell.length_c   1.000
_cell.angle_alpha   90.00
_cell.angle_beta   90.00
_cell.angle_gamma   90.00
#
_symmetry.space_group_name_H-M   'P 1'
#
loop_
_entity.id
_entity.type
_entity.pdbx_description
1 polymer ?
#
loop_
_entity_poly.entity_id
_entity_poly.type
_entity_poly.pdbx_seq_one_letter_code
_entity_poly.pdbx_strand_id
1 'polypeptide(L)'
;MPARSASSSGSRQSGRARRSRSGSSGTGRASSSPGGGRCASRSSGRSRRPSRNVRLPSRSRERSWSRDAEAGRARTAKLSPPPRQVVTLQGRRAVSAPCPQSRSAAFSVAYWGGAEEGWDLRQDSRMPWICRHCDAVVDVCRGRFESAQVALRMCAGEGRGWKDYVKHFLMLSAKASVGINLRIFYDWSVARKKKVLTERIVLGTILDVHNGAMLGGDPGIQVENRPGVWEDALKSLARRLRQEAHGNGGLFGAVLLGSEGTELALAEMLEKRGRARIERLLIVVAGPEGIPDTVVEDLQRVLANLTDFPPLRCSLPGGAEQGYALAAMFVLHDQSILLPFLSHLAEHPPEPPPRRRSKRKAAANAVGGRPPSSRSRASGAVPPKEDRQRTAASPKPRPEADASPRGRPAARAPPAAARCRS
;
A
#
# COMPACT_ATOMS: atom_id res chain seq x y z
N MET A 1 -65.78 -5.89 -6.30
CA MET A 1 -66.28 -7.24 -6.65
C MET A 1 -65.09 -8.14 -6.97
N PRO A 2 -65.09 -9.41 -6.56
CA PRO A 2 -64.09 -9.95 -5.64
C PRO A 2 -63.40 -11.25 -6.12
N ALA A 3 -62.63 -11.85 -5.19
CA ALA A 3 -62.21 -13.26 -5.05
C ALA A 3 -60.69 -13.48 -5.25
N ARG A 4 -59.89 -13.68 -4.20
CA ARG A 4 -59.74 -14.82 -3.26
C ARG A 4 -58.93 -16.01 -3.81
N SER A 5 -57.88 -16.32 -3.04
CA SER A 5 -57.30 -17.63 -2.66
C SER A 5 -56.63 -18.52 -3.71
N ALA A 6 -55.37 -18.89 -3.45
CA ALA A 6 -55.05 -20.23 -2.93
C ALA A 6 -53.59 -20.36 -2.45
N SER A 7 -53.48 -20.85 -1.23
CA SER A 7 -52.32 -21.40 -0.53
C SER A 7 -51.93 -22.78 -1.06
N SER A 8 -50.63 -23.09 -1.11
CA SER A 8 -50.15 -24.48 -1.08
C SER A 8 -48.87 -24.62 -0.26
N SER A 9 -49.07 -25.07 0.97
CA SER A 9 -48.10 -25.68 1.87
C SER A 9 -47.62 -27.03 1.31
N GLY A 10 -46.30 -27.25 1.33
CA GLY A 10 -45.67 -28.53 0.99
C GLY A 10 -44.65 -28.93 2.06
N SER A 11 -45.12 -29.60 3.10
CA SER A 11 -44.31 -30.30 4.12
C SER A 11 -44.11 -31.76 3.70
N ARG A 12 -42.88 -32.28 3.75
CA ARG A 12 -42.46 -33.71 3.83
C ARG A 12 -40.92 -33.74 3.70
N GLN A 13 -40.13 -34.58 4.32
CA GLN A 13 -40.31 -35.55 5.39
C GLN A 13 -38.88 -35.94 5.87
N SER A 14 -38.79 -36.31 7.13
CA SER A 14 -37.65 -36.88 7.84
C SER A 14 -37.00 -38.10 7.16
N GLY A 15 -35.66 -38.13 7.12
CA GLY A 15 -34.87 -39.33 6.84
C GLY A 15 -33.73 -39.45 7.86
N ARG A 16 -33.87 -40.38 8.81
CA ARG A 16 -33.01 -40.58 9.97
C ARG A 16 -31.96 -41.66 9.67
N ALA A 17 -30.73 -41.41 10.12
CA ALA A 17 -29.71 -42.34 10.63
C ALA A 17 -29.23 -43.52 9.77
N ARG A 18 -27.91 -43.57 9.53
CA ARG A 18 -27.13 -44.79 9.77
C ARG A 18 -25.73 -44.49 10.30
N ARG A 19 -25.42 -45.17 11.40
CA ARG A 19 -24.12 -45.28 12.07
C ARG A 19 -23.18 -46.13 11.21
N SER A 20 -21.90 -45.79 11.23
CA SER A 20 -20.83 -46.79 11.14
C SER A 20 -19.64 -46.34 12.00
N ARG A 21 -19.47 -47.06 13.11
CA ARG A 21 -18.29 -47.08 13.97
C ARG A 21 -17.30 -48.09 13.40
N SER A 22 -16.04 -47.71 13.30
CA SER A 22 -14.83 -48.55 13.38
C SER A 22 -13.65 -47.56 13.41
N GLY A 23 -12.75 -47.48 14.38
CA GLY A 23 -12.34 -48.43 15.41
C GLY A 23 -10.97 -49.02 15.07
N SER A 24 -9.88 -48.32 15.40
CA SER A 24 -8.53 -48.86 15.70
C SER A 24 -7.61 -47.69 16.10
N SER A 25 -7.21 -47.52 17.37
CA SER A 25 -6.15 -48.22 18.12
C SER A 25 -4.76 -48.13 17.48
N GLY A 26 -3.86 -47.34 18.09
CA GLY A 26 -2.47 -47.20 17.64
C GLY A 26 -1.62 -46.33 18.56
N THR A 27 -1.26 -46.92 19.69
CA THR A 27 -0.18 -46.59 20.65
C THR A 27 0.98 -45.67 20.20
N GLY A 28 1.30 -44.71 21.07
CA GLY A 28 2.65 -44.55 21.64
C GLY A 28 3.68 -43.70 20.86
N ARG A 29 4.12 -42.59 21.46
CA ARG A 29 5.44 -42.49 22.12
C ARG A 29 5.72 -41.05 22.56
N ALA A 30 6.30 -40.96 23.75
CA ALA A 30 6.99 -39.81 24.27
C ALA A 30 8.24 -39.49 23.43
N SER A 31 8.51 -38.21 23.21
CA SER A 31 9.86 -37.71 22.94
C SER A 31 10.03 -36.31 23.52
N SER A 32 10.71 -36.32 24.66
CA SER A 32 11.63 -35.32 25.19
C SER A 32 12.12 -34.25 24.20
N SER A 33 12.01 -32.98 24.64
CA SER A 33 12.92 -31.89 24.28
C SER A 33 14.37 -32.27 24.59
N PRO A 34 15.34 -31.78 23.80
CA PRO A 34 16.11 -30.63 24.28
C PRO A 34 16.61 -29.70 23.16
N GLY A 35 17.01 -28.48 23.51
CA GLY A 35 17.94 -27.72 22.67
C GLY A 35 17.65 -26.23 22.55
N GLY A 36 17.88 -25.48 23.64
CA GLY A 36 17.99 -24.03 23.58
C GLY A 36 19.24 -23.61 22.84
N GLY A 37 19.06 -23.00 21.66
CA GLY A 37 20.11 -22.31 20.91
C GLY A 37 20.15 -20.84 21.30
N ARG A 38 21.14 -20.46 22.11
CA ARG A 38 21.50 -19.06 22.39
C ARG A 38 22.22 -18.49 21.16
N CYS A 39 21.64 -17.50 20.48
CA CYS A 39 22.38 -16.65 19.56
C CYS A 39 22.78 -15.36 20.28
N ALA A 40 24.08 -15.27 20.59
CA ALA A 40 24.74 -14.04 20.96
C ALA A 40 25.18 -13.32 19.67
N SER A 41 24.77 -12.07 19.49
CA SER A 41 25.49 -11.12 18.64
C SER A 41 25.53 -9.75 19.31
N ARG A 42 26.73 -9.45 19.82
CA ARG A 42 27.18 -8.12 20.22
C ARG A 42 27.49 -7.32 18.94
N SER A 43 26.94 -6.12 18.82
CA SER A 43 27.60 -5.01 18.10
C SER A 43 27.14 -3.67 18.69
N SER A 44 27.67 -3.34 19.87
CA SER A 44 27.56 -2.02 20.48
C SER A 44 28.53 -1.05 19.79
N GLY A 45 28.08 -0.39 18.71
CA GLY A 45 28.73 0.78 18.14
C GLY A 45 28.27 2.04 18.85
N ARG A 46 29.07 2.57 19.78
CA ARG A 46 28.87 3.85 20.46
C ARG A 46 29.01 5.00 19.45
N SER A 47 27.90 5.62 19.06
CA SER A 47 27.92 6.93 18.40
C SER A 47 27.85 8.04 19.46
N ARG A 48 28.94 8.81 19.57
CA ARG A 48 29.09 9.98 20.43
C ARG A 48 28.20 11.10 19.91
N ARG A 49 27.19 11.52 20.68
CA ARG A 49 26.49 12.80 20.48
C ARG A 49 27.35 13.94 21.04
N PRO A 50 27.57 15.04 20.31
CA PRO A 50 27.96 16.30 20.91
C PRO A 50 26.72 17.03 21.43
N SER A 51 26.74 17.32 22.72
CA SER A 51 25.86 18.26 23.42
C SER A 51 26.10 19.68 22.92
N ARG A 52 25.10 20.29 22.28
CA ARG A 52 25.04 21.73 22.03
C ARG A 52 23.75 22.28 22.61
N ASN A 53 23.90 23.04 23.69
CA ASN A 53 22.89 23.93 24.24
C ASN A 53 22.58 25.02 23.20
N VAL A 54 21.39 24.98 22.61
CA VAL A 54 20.83 26.12 21.87
C VAL A 54 19.63 26.62 22.64
N ARG A 55 19.82 27.77 23.30
CA ARG A 55 18.76 28.58 23.88
C ARG A 55 17.86 29.08 22.74
N LEU A 56 16.58 28.73 22.79
CA LEU A 56 15.54 29.35 21.96
C LEU A 56 15.15 30.68 22.59
N PRO A 57 15.16 31.81 21.84
CA PRO A 57 14.51 33.03 22.29
C PRO A 57 13.01 32.99 22.01
N SER A 58 12.32 33.63 22.94
CA SER A 58 10.90 33.89 23.07
C SER A 58 10.27 34.60 21.87
N ARG A 59 9.01 34.22 21.60
CA ARG A 59 8.01 34.92 20.79
C ARG A 59 7.93 36.42 21.14
N SER A 60 7.93 37.28 20.13
CA SER A 60 7.07 38.47 20.10
C SER A 60 6.96 39.05 18.68
N ARG A 61 5.81 39.67 18.43
CA ARG A 61 5.48 40.64 17.35
C ARG A 61 4.98 40.11 16.02
N GLU A 62 3.65 40.10 15.96
CA GLU A 62 2.85 40.67 14.88
C GLU A 62 3.54 41.87 14.20
N ARG A 63 3.53 41.90 12.86
CA ARG A 63 3.49 43.14 12.09
C ARG A 63 3.01 42.90 10.67
N SER A 64 2.09 43.79 10.32
CA SER A 64 1.45 44.03 9.03
C SER A 64 2.44 44.13 7.87
N TRP A 65 2.08 43.53 6.74
CA TRP A 65 2.68 43.86 5.46
C TRP A 65 1.88 45.00 4.82
N SER A 66 2.40 46.20 4.98
CA SER A 66 1.99 47.39 4.24
C SER A 66 3.00 47.65 3.13
N ARG A 67 2.47 48.19 2.03
CA ARG A 67 3.13 48.53 0.78
C ARG A 67 4.19 49.64 0.94
N ASP A 68 5.05 49.69 -0.07
CA ASP A 68 5.60 50.87 -0.77
C ASP A 68 7.13 51.06 -0.80
N ALA A 69 7.56 51.44 -2.02
CA ALA A 69 8.74 52.18 -2.46
C ALA A 69 10.13 51.51 -2.35
N GLU A 70 10.75 51.15 -3.46
CA GLU A 70 11.59 52.00 -4.35
C GLU A 70 12.94 52.38 -3.76
N ALA A 71 14.01 51.92 -4.42
CA ALA A 71 15.28 52.59 -4.72
C ALA A 71 16.46 51.61 -4.64
N GLY A 72 17.11 51.35 -5.78
CA GLY A 72 18.32 50.53 -5.79
C GLY A 72 18.78 50.11 -7.18
N ARG A 73 19.04 51.10 -8.06
CA ARG A 73 19.73 50.85 -9.34
C ARG A 73 21.19 50.50 -9.08
N ALA A 74 21.56 49.24 -9.26
CA ALA A 74 22.95 48.81 -9.43
C ALA A 74 23.14 48.24 -10.84
N ARG A 75 24.12 48.80 -11.55
CA ARG A 75 24.47 48.50 -12.94
C ARG A 75 25.08 47.10 -13.03
N THR A 76 24.35 46.14 -13.61
CA THR A 76 24.92 44.87 -14.09
C THR A 76 25.09 44.93 -15.60
N ALA A 77 26.30 44.59 -16.03
CA ALA A 77 26.75 44.59 -17.42
C ALA A 77 25.83 43.75 -18.33
N LYS A 78 25.55 44.29 -19.52
CA LYS A 78 24.85 43.62 -20.62
C LYS A 78 25.70 42.44 -21.11
N LEU A 79 25.42 41.24 -20.59
CA LEU A 79 25.70 39.99 -21.29
C LEU A 79 24.51 39.72 -22.21
N SER A 80 24.72 39.90 -23.52
CA SER A 80 23.75 39.55 -24.56
C SER A 80 23.42 38.05 -24.43
N PRO A 81 22.15 37.66 -24.23
CA PRO A 81 21.78 36.26 -24.25
C PRO A 81 22.04 35.70 -25.66
N PRO A 82 22.55 34.46 -25.79
CA PRO A 82 22.71 33.82 -27.09
C PRO A 82 21.35 33.76 -27.80
N PRO A 83 21.32 33.85 -29.15
CA PRO A 83 20.09 33.78 -29.91
C PRO A 83 19.37 32.48 -29.57
N ARG A 84 18.16 32.60 -29.01
CA ARG A 84 17.25 31.46 -28.84
C ARG A 84 16.97 30.91 -30.23
N GLN A 85 17.53 29.74 -30.54
CA GLN A 85 17.06 28.94 -31.66
C GLN A 85 15.61 28.59 -31.37
N VAL A 86 14.69 29.34 -32.00
CA VAL A 86 13.29 28.96 -32.10
C VAL A 86 13.27 27.78 -33.05
N VAL A 87 13.30 26.57 -32.48
CA VAL A 87 12.98 25.36 -33.24
C VAL A 87 11.49 25.44 -33.55
N THR A 88 11.18 26.02 -34.71
CA THR A 88 9.83 26.03 -35.27
C THR A 88 9.53 24.60 -35.68
N LEU A 89 8.86 23.83 -34.81
CA LEU A 89 8.24 22.54 -35.14
C LEU A 89 7.12 22.80 -36.16
N GLN A 90 7.49 23.05 -37.41
CA GLN A 90 6.60 23.11 -38.56
C GLN A 90 6.14 21.68 -38.88
N GLY A 91 4.84 21.44 -38.70
CA GLY A 91 4.23 20.13 -38.90
C GLY A 91 3.15 19.75 -37.89
N ARG A 92 2.57 20.70 -37.14
CA ARG A 92 1.39 20.42 -36.32
C ARG A 92 0.16 20.30 -37.20
N ARG A 93 -0.20 19.07 -37.60
CA ARG A 93 -1.59 18.73 -37.91
C ARG A 93 -2.45 19.30 -36.77
N ALA A 94 -3.53 20.00 -37.13
CA ALA A 94 -4.44 20.61 -36.18
C ALA A 94 -4.86 19.56 -35.14
N VAL A 95 -4.27 19.64 -33.95
CA VAL A 95 -4.64 18.79 -32.83
C VAL A 95 -6.06 19.21 -32.49
N SER A 96 -7.01 18.33 -32.80
CA SER A 96 -8.42 18.52 -32.52
C SER A 96 -8.58 19.02 -31.08
N ALA A 97 -9.36 20.09 -30.93
CA ALA A 97 -9.56 20.77 -29.66
C ALA A 97 -9.89 19.73 -28.57
N PRO A 98 -9.25 19.83 -27.38
CA PRO A 98 -9.44 18.85 -26.32
C PRO A 98 -10.93 18.75 -25.97
N CYS A 99 -11.49 17.55 -26.10
CA CYS A 99 -12.88 17.29 -25.76
C CYS A 99 -13.08 17.59 -24.26
N PRO A 100 -14.03 18.46 -23.87
CA PRO A 100 -14.22 18.87 -22.47
C PRO A 100 -14.64 17.72 -21.52
N GLN A 101 -14.91 16.53 -22.05
CA GLN A 101 -15.33 15.34 -21.31
C GLN A 101 -14.24 14.73 -20.39
N SER A 102 -12.97 15.07 -20.58
CA SER A 102 -11.84 14.36 -19.93
C SER A 102 -11.68 14.64 -18.42
N ARG A 103 -12.27 15.71 -17.87
CA ARG A 103 -12.03 16.12 -16.46
C ARG A 103 -13.10 15.70 -15.46
N SER A 104 -14.23 15.14 -15.91
CA SER A 104 -15.35 14.82 -15.01
C SER A 104 -15.23 13.43 -14.36
N ALA A 105 -14.39 12.54 -14.89
CA ALA A 105 -14.31 11.18 -14.42
C ALA A 105 -13.76 11.12 -12.99
N ALA A 106 -14.38 10.29 -12.14
CA ALA A 106 -13.93 10.10 -10.78
C ALA A 106 -13.10 8.82 -10.63
N PHE A 107 -12.00 8.93 -9.90
CA PHE A 107 -11.00 7.90 -9.74
C PHE A 107 -11.10 7.26 -8.36
N SER A 108 -10.82 5.96 -8.30
CA SER A 108 -10.56 5.23 -7.08
C SER A 108 -9.25 4.48 -7.21
N VAL A 109 -8.50 4.35 -6.12
CA VAL A 109 -7.21 3.67 -6.11
C VAL A 109 -7.32 2.43 -5.23
N ALA A 110 -6.93 1.27 -5.77
CA ALA A 110 -6.73 0.05 -5.01
C ALA A 110 -5.23 -0.24 -4.91
N TYR A 111 -4.67 -0.11 -3.72
CA TYR A 111 -3.28 -0.42 -3.42
C TYR A 111 -3.17 -1.85 -2.89
N TRP A 112 -2.46 -2.72 -3.59
CA TRP A 112 -2.14 -4.06 -3.11
C TRP A 112 -0.87 -4.02 -2.24
N GLY A 113 -0.99 -4.35 -0.97
CA GLY A 113 0.10 -4.31 -0.02
C GLY A 113 0.43 -5.66 0.62
N GLY A 114 1.72 -5.82 0.89
CA GLY A 114 2.29 -7.01 1.49
C GLY A 114 2.73 -8.04 0.44
N ALA A 115 3.80 -8.77 0.78
CA ALA A 115 4.22 -9.98 0.09
C ALA A 115 3.13 -11.08 0.15
N GLU A 116 3.43 -12.28 -0.35
CA GLU A 116 2.47 -13.40 -0.49
C GLU A 116 1.55 -13.64 0.73
N GLU A 117 2.03 -13.44 1.96
CA GLU A 117 1.26 -13.68 3.18
C GLU A 117 0.23 -12.57 3.52
N GLY A 118 0.35 -11.40 2.91
CA GLY A 118 -0.46 -10.20 3.16
C GLY A 118 -0.27 -9.57 4.55
N TRP A 119 -1.03 -8.52 4.82
CA TRP A 119 -1.07 -7.92 6.16
C TRP A 119 -1.99 -8.69 7.08
N ASP A 120 -1.49 -9.07 8.25
CA ASP A 120 -2.33 -9.58 9.33
C ASP A 120 -2.36 -8.56 10.46
N LEU A 121 -3.44 -7.80 10.54
CA LEU A 121 -3.58 -6.70 11.50
C LEU A 121 -3.60 -7.18 12.96
N ARG A 122 -3.79 -8.49 13.21
CA ARG A 122 -3.77 -9.10 14.55
C ARG A 122 -2.37 -9.51 15.01
N GLN A 123 -1.39 -9.51 14.12
CA GLN A 123 -0.04 -9.98 14.42
C GLN A 123 0.88 -8.80 14.72
N ASP A 124 1.05 -8.48 16.00
CA ASP A 124 1.86 -7.34 16.49
C ASP A 124 3.28 -7.31 15.92
N SER A 125 3.89 -8.47 15.66
CA SER A 125 5.26 -8.55 15.12
C SER A 125 5.37 -8.10 13.66
N ARG A 126 4.27 -7.99 12.92
CA ARG A 126 4.25 -7.68 11.48
C ARG A 126 3.52 -6.39 11.15
N MET A 127 3.10 -5.65 12.17
CA MET A 127 2.27 -4.47 12.03
C MET A 127 2.89 -3.27 12.75
N PRO A 128 2.67 -2.04 12.25
CA PRO A 128 2.91 -0.84 13.05
C PRO A 128 1.97 -0.81 14.26
N TRP A 129 2.40 -0.15 15.33
CA TRP A 129 1.58 0.06 16.53
C TRP A 129 1.68 1.50 17.04
N ILE A 130 0.72 1.89 17.87
CA ILE A 130 0.70 3.21 18.51
C ILE A 130 1.47 3.14 19.83
N CYS A 131 2.50 3.95 19.97
CA CYS A 131 3.25 4.08 21.21
C CYS A 131 2.38 4.68 22.32
N ARG A 132 2.22 3.98 23.43
CA ARG A 132 1.42 4.44 24.58
C ARG A 132 1.99 5.67 25.30
N HIS A 133 3.26 6.00 25.10
CA HIS A 133 3.92 7.10 25.79
C HIS A 133 3.89 8.42 25.00
N CYS A 134 4.12 8.35 23.68
CA CYS A 134 4.23 9.54 22.83
C CYS A 134 3.13 9.63 21.76
N ASP A 135 2.22 8.66 21.70
CA ASP A 135 1.15 8.57 20.69
C ASP A 135 1.66 8.58 19.24
N ALA A 136 2.95 8.27 19.01
CA ALA A 136 3.51 8.10 17.68
C ALA A 136 3.25 6.69 17.13
N VAL A 137 3.17 6.56 15.81
CA VAL A 137 3.16 5.24 15.16
C VAL A 137 4.60 4.75 15.07
N VAL A 138 4.85 3.53 15.54
CA VAL A 138 6.18 2.92 15.57
C VAL A 138 6.24 1.80 14.54
N ASP A 139 7.44 1.57 13.98
CA ASP A 139 7.74 0.53 13.00
C ASP A 139 6.81 0.55 11.78
N VAL A 140 6.57 1.74 11.22
CA VAL A 140 5.79 1.95 9.98
C VAL A 140 6.30 1.13 8.79
N CYS A 141 7.59 0.74 8.81
CA CYS A 141 8.20 -0.11 7.80
C CYS A 141 7.72 -1.57 7.80
N ARG A 142 7.15 -2.05 8.91
CA ARG A 142 6.59 -3.40 8.99
C ARG A 142 5.41 -3.50 8.05
N GLY A 143 5.42 -4.51 7.17
CA GLY A 143 4.40 -4.66 6.15
C GLY A 143 4.40 -3.53 5.11
N ARG A 144 5.44 -2.69 5.04
CA ARG A 144 5.54 -1.60 4.07
C ARG A 144 4.38 -0.59 4.12
N PHE A 145 3.84 -0.32 5.32
CA PHE A 145 2.72 0.63 5.49
C PHE A 145 3.12 2.07 5.16
N GLU A 146 4.40 2.43 5.28
CA GLU A 146 4.96 3.68 4.77
C GLU A 146 4.75 3.81 3.26
N SER A 147 4.87 2.72 2.50
CA SER A 147 4.67 2.74 1.04
C SER A 147 3.20 2.94 0.68
N ALA A 148 2.29 2.29 1.41
CA ALA A 148 0.86 2.51 1.26
C ALA A 148 0.46 3.96 1.60
N GLN A 149 1.07 4.53 2.64
CA GLN A 149 0.85 5.94 3.00
C GLN A 149 1.38 6.89 1.91
N VAL A 150 2.55 6.60 1.32
CA VAL A 150 3.07 7.39 0.20
C VAL A 150 2.09 7.34 -0.98
N ALA A 151 1.57 6.16 -1.34
CA ALA A 151 0.56 6.02 -2.40
C ALA A 151 -0.73 6.79 -2.07
N LEU A 152 -1.19 6.74 -0.82
CA LEU A 152 -2.33 7.56 -0.37
C LEU A 152 -2.03 9.05 -0.54
N ARG A 153 -0.84 9.51 -0.12
CA ARG A 153 -0.45 10.92 -0.27
C ARG A 153 -0.37 11.38 -1.73
N MET A 154 -0.08 10.50 -2.69
CA MET A 154 -0.15 10.85 -4.11
C MET A 154 -1.57 11.20 -4.57
N CYS A 155 -2.60 10.75 -3.84
CA CYS A 155 -3.99 11.15 -4.07
C CYS A 155 -4.29 12.56 -3.54
N ALA A 156 -3.38 13.15 -2.76
CA ALA A 156 -3.52 14.52 -2.26
C ALA A 156 -3.34 15.54 -3.39
N GLY A 157 -4.12 16.62 -3.33
CA GLY A 157 -3.96 17.79 -4.19
C GLY A 157 -3.11 18.87 -3.51
N GLU A 158 -2.68 19.85 -4.28
CA GLU A 158 -1.95 20.99 -3.75
C GLU A 158 -2.87 21.87 -2.87
N GLY A 159 -2.47 22.08 -1.61
CA GLY A 159 -3.11 23.03 -0.67
C GLY A 159 -4.43 22.59 -0.03
N ARG A 160 -5.43 22.14 -0.81
CA ARG A 160 -6.84 22.00 -0.33
C ARG A 160 -7.27 20.58 0.08
N GLY A 161 -6.36 19.63 0.24
CA GLY A 161 -6.68 18.27 0.69
C GLY A 161 -6.46 17.24 -0.41
N TRP A 162 -7.51 16.52 -0.81
CA TRP A 162 -7.44 15.49 -1.86
C TRP A 162 -7.66 16.07 -3.25
N LYS A 163 -7.13 15.40 -4.28
CA LYS A 163 -7.54 15.63 -5.67
C LYS A 163 -9.05 15.42 -5.77
N ASP A 164 -9.75 16.38 -6.33
CA ASP A 164 -11.21 16.43 -6.36
C ASP A 164 -11.84 15.26 -7.12
N TYR A 165 -11.15 14.74 -8.14
CA TYR A 165 -11.54 13.54 -8.87
C TYR A 165 -11.26 12.23 -8.13
N VAL A 166 -10.38 12.18 -7.12
CA VAL A 166 -10.08 10.93 -6.39
C VAL A 166 -11.02 10.77 -5.18
N LYS A 167 -11.84 9.72 -5.18
CA LYS A 167 -12.90 9.52 -4.18
C LYS A 167 -12.54 8.50 -3.10
N HIS A 168 -11.96 7.39 -3.51
CA HIS A 168 -11.70 6.25 -2.64
C HIS A 168 -10.24 5.80 -2.75
N PHE A 169 -9.70 5.38 -1.61
CA PHE A 169 -8.43 4.67 -1.52
C PHE A 169 -8.65 3.36 -0.76
N LEU A 170 -8.36 2.23 -1.39
CA LEU A 170 -8.60 0.90 -0.87
C LEU A 170 -7.24 0.20 -0.75
N MET A 171 -6.81 -0.10 0.48
CA MET A 171 -5.64 -0.92 0.71
C MET A 171 -6.08 -2.38 0.80
N LEU A 172 -5.42 -3.27 0.07
CA LEU A 172 -5.76 -4.68 -0.06
C LEU A 172 -4.56 -5.56 0.26
N SER A 173 -4.80 -6.71 0.86
CA SER A 173 -3.82 -7.77 1.04
C SER A 173 -4.54 -9.12 1.15
N ALA A 174 -3.81 -10.22 1.19
CA ALA A 174 -4.42 -11.55 1.31
C ALA A 174 -5.34 -11.72 2.54
N LYS A 175 -5.10 -10.96 3.62
CA LYS A 175 -5.80 -11.12 4.91
C LYS A 175 -6.46 -9.85 5.45
N ALA A 176 -6.17 -8.69 4.89
CA ALA A 176 -6.73 -7.43 5.37
C ALA A 176 -7.18 -6.53 4.22
N SER A 177 -8.21 -5.74 4.48
CA SER A 177 -8.64 -4.63 3.64
C SER A 177 -8.86 -3.37 4.48
N VAL A 178 -8.48 -2.23 3.91
CA VAL A 178 -8.71 -0.91 4.50
C VAL A 178 -9.34 -0.01 3.44
N GLY A 179 -10.63 0.27 3.55
CA GLY A 179 -11.32 1.21 2.68
C GLY A 179 -11.32 2.61 3.29
N ILE A 180 -10.89 3.61 2.53
CA ILE A 180 -10.89 5.03 2.93
C ILE A 180 -11.74 5.82 1.96
N ASN A 181 -12.82 6.45 2.46
CA ASN A 181 -13.52 7.52 1.76
C ASN A 181 -12.76 8.82 1.99
N LEU A 182 -12.04 9.29 0.96
CA LEU A 182 -11.11 10.41 1.08
C LEU A 182 -11.82 11.70 1.51
N ARG A 183 -13.02 11.94 0.99
CA ARG A 183 -13.80 13.14 1.34
C ARG A 183 -14.19 13.14 2.81
N ILE A 184 -14.79 12.05 3.28
CA ILE A 184 -15.22 11.92 4.68
C ILE A 184 -14.01 12.00 5.61
N PHE A 185 -12.92 11.32 5.27
CA PHE A 185 -11.68 11.36 6.04
C PHE A 185 -11.07 12.76 6.12
N TYR A 186 -11.11 13.52 5.02
CA TYR A 186 -10.67 14.92 5.02
C TYR A 186 -11.53 15.77 5.95
N ASP A 187 -12.86 15.71 5.80
CA ASP A 187 -13.79 16.51 6.59
C ASP A 187 -13.65 16.19 8.09
N TRP A 188 -13.49 14.91 8.44
CA TRP A 188 -13.15 14.47 9.80
C TRP A 188 -11.81 15.03 10.29
N SER A 189 -10.75 14.96 9.45
CA SER A 189 -9.43 15.47 9.82
C SER A 189 -9.41 16.98 10.07
N VAL A 190 -10.17 17.74 9.27
CA VAL A 190 -10.35 19.18 9.40
C VAL A 190 -11.09 19.53 10.69
N ALA A 191 -12.19 18.82 10.98
CA ALA A 191 -12.97 19.02 12.21
C ALA A 191 -12.09 18.82 13.46
N ARG A 192 -11.10 17.91 13.40
CA ARG A 192 -10.15 17.67 14.50
C ARG A 192 -8.91 18.56 14.47
N LYS A 193 -8.82 19.53 13.55
CA LYS A 193 -7.66 20.41 13.33
C LYS A 193 -6.37 19.63 13.00
N LYS A 194 -6.49 18.45 12.38
CA LYS A 194 -5.39 17.55 12.01
C LYS A 194 -5.23 17.47 10.48
N LYS A 195 -4.96 18.60 9.83
CA LYS A 195 -4.89 18.69 8.34
C LYS A 195 -3.67 18.00 7.72
N VAL A 196 -2.59 17.85 8.48
CA VAL A 196 -1.35 17.26 7.98
C VAL A 196 -1.48 15.74 8.00
N LEU A 197 -1.31 15.09 6.84
CA LEU A 197 -1.37 13.63 6.67
C LEU A 197 -0.13 12.93 7.24
N THR A 198 0.17 13.12 8.53
CA THR A 198 1.26 12.42 9.22
C THR A 198 0.97 10.93 9.35
N GLU A 199 1.99 10.12 9.62
CA GLU A 199 1.84 8.68 9.93
C GLU A 199 0.81 8.46 11.03
N ARG A 200 0.85 9.26 12.09
CA ARG A 200 -0.13 9.16 13.18
C ARG A 200 -1.56 9.46 12.75
N ILE A 201 -1.77 10.39 11.81
CA ILE A 201 -3.12 10.69 11.32
C ILE A 201 -3.62 9.57 10.42
N VAL A 202 -2.80 9.10 9.48
CA VAL A 202 -3.24 8.08 8.52
C VAL A 202 -3.23 6.70 9.15
N LEU A 203 -2.04 6.18 9.45
CA LEU A 203 -1.85 4.83 9.95
C LEU A 203 -2.42 4.67 11.36
N GLY A 204 -2.22 5.69 12.22
CA GLY A 204 -2.79 5.66 13.56
C GLY A 204 -4.31 5.60 13.57
N THR A 205 -5.02 6.31 12.67
CA THR A 205 -6.48 6.21 12.60
C THR A 205 -6.94 4.84 12.10
N ILE A 206 -6.21 4.23 11.14
CA ILE A 206 -6.49 2.85 10.70
C ILE A 206 -6.36 1.88 11.88
N LEU A 207 -5.30 2.01 12.67
CA LEU A 207 -5.06 1.18 13.86
C LEU A 207 -6.11 1.44 14.95
N ASP A 208 -6.50 2.70 15.17
CA ASP A 208 -7.55 3.06 16.12
C ASP A 208 -8.91 2.47 15.71
N VAL A 209 -9.26 2.48 14.41
CA VAL A 209 -10.47 1.84 13.87
C VAL A 209 -10.39 0.32 14.05
N HIS A 210 -9.27 -0.30 13.68
CA HIS A 210 -9.08 -1.75 13.79
C HIS A 210 -9.25 -2.24 15.24
N ASN A 211 -8.70 -1.49 16.19
CA ASN A 211 -8.72 -1.83 17.61
C ASN A 211 -10.03 -1.42 18.31
N GLY A 212 -11.00 -0.84 17.60
CA GLY A 212 -12.23 -0.32 18.20
C GLY A 212 -11.99 0.85 19.17
N ALA A 213 -10.85 1.53 19.04
CA ALA A 213 -10.41 2.62 19.93
C ALA A 213 -10.80 4.02 19.41
N MET A 214 -11.60 4.09 18.34
CA MET A 214 -11.99 5.38 17.75
C MET A 214 -12.89 6.20 18.66
N LEU A 215 -12.36 7.33 19.13
CA LEU A 215 -13.09 8.31 19.93
C LEU A 215 -13.73 9.38 19.04
N GLY A 216 -14.97 9.14 18.63
CA GLY A 216 -15.90 10.14 18.07
C GLY A 216 -15.82 10.36 16.55
N GLY A 217 -17.01 10.42 15.95
CA GLY A 217 -17.24 10.63 14.52
C GLY A 217 -16.82 9.44 13.66
N ASP A 218 -17.39 9.34 12.46
CA ASP A 218 -16.93 8.39 11.44
C ASP A 218 -15.76 9.00 10.67
N PRO A 219 -14.54 8.41 10.72
CA PRO A 219 -13.42 8.88 9.91
C PRO A 219 -13.56 8.50 8.43
N GLY A 220 -14.61 7.78 8.02
CA GLY A 220 -14.76 7.25 6.67
C GLY A 220 -13.75 6.13 6.37
N ILE A 221 -13.29 5.43 7.41
CA ILE A 221 -12.34 4.32 7.30
C ILE A 221 -13.04 3.03 7.74
N GLN A 222 -12.96 2.00 6.89
CA GLN A 222 -13.44 0.65 7.16
C GLN A 222 -12.25 -0.30 7.15
N VAL A 223 -12.13 -1.14 8.18
CA VAL A 223 -11.02 -2.08 8.32
C VAL A 223 -11.58 -3.48 8.55
N GLU A 224 -11.18 -4.43 7.71
CA GLU A 224 -11.46 -5.85 7.92
C GLU A 224 -10.13 -6.64 7.94
N ASN A 225 -10.03 -7.63 8.82
CA ASN A 225 -8.87 -8.52 8.93
C ASN A 225 -9.32 -9.99 8.97
N ARG A 226 -9.57 -10.56 7.80
CA ARG A 226 -9.93 -11.97 7.58
C ARG A 226 -9.36 -12.47 6.24
N PRO A 227 -8.94 -13.74 6.12
CA PRO A 227 -8.46 -14.29 4.85
C PRO A 227 -9.46 -14.09 3.70
N GLY A 228 -8.96 -13.69 2.53
CA GLY A 228 -9.77 -13.51 1.32
C GLY A 228 -10.63 -12.25 1.29
N VAL A 229 -10.56 -11.40 2.33
CA VAL A 229 -11.42 -10.21 2.45
C VAL A 229 -11.24 -9.19 1.34
N TRP A 230 -10.07 -9.17 0.71
CA TRP A 230 -9.78 -8.25 -0.37
C TRP A 230 -10.77 -8.40 -1.54
N GLU A 231 -11.24 -9.62 -1.82
CA GLU A 231 -12.12 -9.89 -2.94
C GLU A 231 -13.50 -9.28 -2.69
N ASP A 232 -14.06 -9.47 -1.50
CA ASP A 232 -15.35 -8.88 -1.10
C ASP A 232 -15.29 -7.35 -1.11
N ALA A 233 -14.20 -6.78 -0.57
CA ALA A 233 -13.99 -5.34 -0.52
C ALA A 233 -13.87 -4.74 -1.94
N LEU A 234 -13.08 -5.38 -2.81
CA LEU A 234 -12.91 -4.98 -4.20
C LEU A 234 -14.22 -5.09 -4.99
N LYS A 235 -14.95 -6.20 -4.87
CA LYS A 235 -16.26 -6.40 -5.51
C LYS A 235 -17.26 -5.33 -5.07
N SER A 236 -17.30 -5.04 -3.78
CA SER A 236 -18.21 -4.03 -3.22
C SER A 236 -17.90 -2.64 -3.76
N LEU A 237 -16.63 -2.25 -3.81
CA LEU A 237 -16.21 -0.98 -4.41
C LEU A 237 -16.52 -0.95 -5.92
N ALA A 238 -16.12 -1.97 -6.67
CA ALA A 238 -16.32 -2.03 -8.12
C ALA A 238 -17.81 -1.99 -8.52
N ARG A 239 -18.69 -2.68 -7.79
CA ARG A 239 -20.15 -2.59 -8.02
C ARG A 239 -20.68 -1.18 -7.81
N ARG A 240 -20.23 -0.51 -6.74
CA ARG A 240 -20.60 0.89 -6.48
C ARG A 240 -20.14 1.80 -7.60
N LEU A 241 -18.86 1.70 -8.01
CA LEU A 241 -18.31 2.50 -9.09
C LEU A 241 -19.04 2.27 -10.42
N ARG A 242 -19.40 1.03 -10.73
CA ARG A 242 -20.20 0.71 -11.92
C ARG A 242 -21.56 1.38 -11.89
N GLN A 243 -22.28 1.26 -10.77
CA GLN A 243 -23.60 1.90 -10.59
C GLN A 243 -23.51 3.42 -10.74
N GLU A 244 -22.50 4.05 -10.15
CA GLU A 244 -22.26 5.49 -10.27
C GLU A 244 -21.93 5.91 -11.71
N ALA A 245 -21.10 5.13 -12.42
CA ALA A 245 -20.76 5.40 -13.81
C ALA A 245 -22.00 5.35 -14.71
N HIS A 246 -22.81 4.29 -14.58
CA HIS A 246 -24.03 4.11 -15.36
C HIS A 246 -25.09 5.16 -15.02
N GLY A 247 -25.23 5.52 -13.75
CA GLY A 247 -26.13 6.59 -13.31
C GLY A 247 -25.78 7.96 -13.92
N ASN A 248 -24.51 8.17 -14.28
CA ASN A 248 -24.01 9.38 -14.94
C ASN A 248 -23.91 9.25 -16.49
N GLY A 249 -24.41 8.14 -17.06
CA GLY A 249 -24.40 7.89 -18.50
C GLY A 249 -23.00 7.67 -19.08
N GLY A 250 -22.08 7.08 -18.32
CA GLY A 250 -20.75 6.71 -18.78
C GLY A 250 -20.38 5.29 -18.38
N LEU A 251 -19.10 4.95 -18.57
CA LEU A 251 -18.57 3.60 -18.41
C LEU A 251 -17.65 3.51 -17.18
N PHE A 252 -17.58 2.31 -16.61
CA PHE A 252 -16.65 1.96 -15.56
C PHE A 252 -15.51 1.10 -16.09
N GLY A 253 -14.29 1.61 -15.92
CA GLY A 253 -13.05 0.94 -16.29
C GLY A 253 -12.16 0.62 -15.10
N ALA A 254 -11.29 -0.39 -15.27
CA ALA A 254 -10.20 -0.66 -14.35
C ALA A 254 -8.86 -0.75 -15.09
N VAL A 255 -7.81 -0.22 -14.46
CA VAL A 255 -6.42 -0.29 -14.93
C VAL A 255 -5.59 -1.01 -13.89
N LEU A 256 -4.84 -2.03 -14.30
CA LEU A 256 -3.85 -2.72 -13.48
C LEU A 256 -2.46 -2.20 -13.88
N LEU A 257 -1.84 -1.46 -12.97
CA LEU A 257 -0.49 -0.97 -13.14
C LEU A 257 0.51 -2.06 -12.74
N GLY A 258 1.40 -2.43 -13.66
CA GLY A 258 2.40 -3.46 -13.43
C GLY A 258 3.59 -3.34 -14.38
N SER A 259 4.47 -4.33 -14.34
CA SER A 259 5.60 -4.47 -15.27
C SER A 259 5.16 -4.98 -16.65
N GLU A 260 3.99 -5.62 -16.73
CA GLU A 260 3.41 -6.15 -17.96
C GLU A 260 2.23 -5.30 -18.42
N GLY A 261 2.07 -5.17 -19.74
CA GLY A 261 0.94 -4.48 -20.35
C GLY A 261 1.37 -3.50 -21.43
N THR A 262 0.41 -2.68 -21.87
CA THR A 262 0.68 -1.58 -22.78
C THR A 262 1.43 -0.48 -22.04
N GLU A 263 2.61 -0.12 -22.53
CA GLU A 263 3.36 0.99 -21.97
C GLU A 263 2.63 2.32 -22.22
N LEU A 264 2.49 3.13 -21.17
CA LEU A 264 1.92 4.46 -21.24
C LEU A 264 2.96 5.46 -21.78
N ALA A 265 3.38 5.24 -23.02
CA ALA A 265 4.32 6.10 -23.72
C ALA A 265 3.61 7.36 -24.23
N LEU A 266 4.12 8.54 -23.84
CA LEU A 266 3.47 9.83 -24.12
C LEU A 266 3.21 10.05 -25.63
N ALA A 267 4.14 9.63 -26.50
CA ALA A 267 3.98 9.76 -27.94
C ALA A 267 2.74 8.99 -28.45
N GLU A 268 2.58 7.73 -28.03
CA GLU A 268 1.43 6.92 -28.41
C GLU A 268 0.12 7.47 -27.83
N MET A 269 0.15 7.97 -26.59
CA MET A 269 -1.04 8.52 -25.94
C MET A 269 -1.57 9.79 -26.62
N LEU A 270 -0.69 10.56 -27.26
CA LEU A 270 -1.09 11.74 -28.01
C LEU A 270 -1.72 11.39 -29.36
N GLU A 271 -1.28 10.29 -29.99
CA GLU A 271 -1.75 9.82 -31.29
C GLU A 271 -3.04 8.99 -31.18
N LYS A 272 -3.14 8.12 -30.18
CA LYS A 272 -4.23 7.17 -30.00
C LYS A 272 -5.28 7.73 -29.04
N ARG A 273 -6.50 7.96 -29.53
CA ARG A 273 -7.62 8.48 -28.75
C ARG A 273 -8.90 7.71 -29.05
N GLY A 274 -9.53 7.19 -28.02
CA GLY A 274 -10.83 6.51 -28.10
C GLY A 274 -11.98 7.45 -27.83
N ARG A 275 -13.20 6.96 -28.05
CA ARG A 275 -14.46 7.70 -27.91
C ARG A 275 -15.26 7.28 -26.67
N ALA A 276 -14.93 6.13 -26.07
CA ALA A 276 -15.56 5.63 -24.88
C ALA A 276 -15.54 6.68 -23.75
N ARG A 277 -16.69 6.95 -23.13
CA ARG A 277 -16.80 7.91 -22.05
C ARG A 277 -16.59 7.20 -20.71
N ILE A 278 -15.34 7.06 -20.27
CA ILE A 278 -15.02 6.53 -18.94
C ILE A 278 -15.38 7.57 -17.88
N GLU A 279 -16.37 7.25 -17.04
CA GLU A 279 -16.90 8.13 -16.00
C GLU A 279 -16.41 7.74 -14.60
N ARG A 280 -16.09 6.45 -14.42
CA ARG A 280 -15.40 5.93 -13.22
C ARG A 280 -14.20 5.11 -13.63
N LEU A 281 -13.07 5.35 -12.96
CA LEU A 281 -11.83 4.61 -13.18
C LEU A 281 -11.31 4.05 -11.86
N LEU A 282 -11.07 2.74 -11.82
CA LEU A 282 -10.34 2.09 -10.74
C LEU A 282 -8.89 1.85 -11.15
N ILE A 283 -7.94 2.42 -10.44
CA ILE A 283 -6.50 2.21 -10.64
C ILE A 283 -6.00 1.22 -9.59
N VAL A 284 -5.60 0.04 -10.02
CA VAL A 284 -4.96 -0.96 -9.18
C VAL A 284 -3.45 -0.80 -9.27
N VAL A 285 -2.79 -0.59 -8.14
CA VAL A 285 -1.35 -0.38 -8.04
C VAL A 285 -0.77 -1.33 -7.00
N ALA A 286 0.37 -1.94 -7.31
CA ALA A 286 1.05 -2.78 -6.34
C ALA A 286 1.91 -1.95 -5.37
N GLY A 287 2.16 -2.52 -4.20
CA GLY A 287 3.22 -2.12 -3.30
C GLY A 287 4.57 -2.73 -3.69
N PRO A 288 5.65 -2.37 -2.99
CA PRO A 288 7.03 -2.66 -3.40
C PRO A 288 7.36 -4.12 -3.72
N GLU A 289 6.64 -5.08 -3.13
CA GLU A 289 6.82 -6.51 -3.41
C GLU A 289 6.12 -6.98 -4.70
N GLY A 290 5.32 -6.13 -5.35
CA GLY A 290 4.48 -6.48 -6.48
C GLY A 290 3.16 -7.16 -6.07
N ILE A 291 2.34 -7.49 -7.06
CA ILE A 291 1.18 -8.36 -6.88
C ILE A 291 1.60 -9.75 -7.33
N PRO A 292 1.41 -10.81 -6.52
CA PRO A 292 1.67 -12.18 -6.97
C PRO A 292 0.86 -12.51 -8.23
N ASP A 293 1.43 -13.25 -9.18
CA ASP A 293 0.78 -13.57 -10.47
C ASP A 293 -0.59 -14.23 -10.28
N THR A 294 -0.72 -15.13 -9.29
CA THR A 294 -1.98 -15.77 -8.93
C THR A 294 -3.06 -14.76 -8.53
N VAL A 295 -2.68 -13.75 -7.76
CA VAL A 295 -3.57 -12.66 -7.35
C VAL A 295 -3.87 -11.74 -8.53
N VAL A 296 -2.92 -11.48 -9.43
CA VAL A 296 -3.17 -10.71 -10.67
C VAL A 296 -4.24 -11.39 -11.52
N GLU A 297 -4.14 -12.71 -11.71
CA GLU A 297 -5.14 -13.50 -12.43
C GLU A 297 -6.52 -13.43 -11.76
N ASP A 298 -6.58 -13.54 -10.43
CA ASP A 298 -7.82 -13.44 -9.68
C ASP A 298 -8.42 -12.02 -9.74
N LEU A 299 -7.59 -10.97 -9.61
CA LEU A 299 -7.99 -9.58 -9.78
C LEU A 299 -8.59 -9.34 -11.17
N GLN A 300 -7.92 -9.83 -12.22
CA GLN A 300 -8.42 -9.73 -13.59
C GLN A 300 -9.77 -10.44 -13.74
N ARG A 301 -9.90 -11.67 -13.22
CA ARG A 301 -11.15 -12.44 -13.28
C ARG A 301 -12.30 -11.72 -12.56
N VAL A 302 -12.04 -11.19 -11.37
CA VAL A 302 -13.04 -10.47 -10.58
C VAL A 302 -13.45 -9.18 -11.29
N LEU A 303 -12.49 -8.39 -11.76
CA LEU A 303 -12.76 -7.11 -12.40
C LEU A 303 -13.38 -7.25 -13.79
N ALA A 304 -13.02 -8.27 -14.57
CA ALA A 304 -13.62 -8.53 -15.89
C ALA A 304 -15.14 -8.74 -15.82
N ASN A 305 -15.66 -9.25 -14.71
CA ASN A 305 -17.10 -9.41 -14.50
C ASN A 305 -17.81 -8.13 -14.03
N LEU A 306 -17.05 -7.13 -13.58
CA LEU A 306 -17.58 -5.93 -12.91
C LEU A 306 -17.30 -4.64 -13.67
N THR A 307 -16.42 -4.66 -14.66
CA THR A 307 -16.09 -3.54 -15.54
C THR A 307 -16.84 -3.65 -16.86
N ASP A 308 -16.99 -2.53 -17.57
CA ASP A 308 -17.70 -2.53 -18.86
C ASP A 308 -16.80 -2.94 -20.04
N PHE A 309 -15.49 -3.07 -19.81
CA PHE A 309 -14.50 -3.59 -20.75
C PHE A 309 -13.42 -4.36 -19.98
N PRO A 310 -12.68 -5.29 -20.61
CA PRO A 310 -11.62 -6.05 -19.95
C PRO A 310 -10.62 -5.15 -19.20
N PRO A 311 -10.18 -5.52 -17.98
CA PRO A 311 -9.25 -4.70 -17.21
C PRO A 311 -7.96 -4.43 -18.00
N LEU A 312 -7.61 -3.15 -18.12
CA LEU A 312 -6.48 -2.71 -18.93
C LEU A 312 -5.18 -2.94 -18.15
N ARG A 313 -4.23 -3.67 -18.74
CA ARG A 313 -2.88 -3.82 -18.16
C ARG A 313 -1.98 -2.74 -18.72
N CYS A 314 -1.43 -1.91 -17.85
CA CYS A 314 -0.57 -0.81 -18.25
C CYS A 314 0.75 -0.85 -17.49
N SER A 315 1.83 -0.52 -18.19
CA SER A 315 3.14 -0.27 -17.60
C SER A 315 3.53 1.20 -17.81
N LEU A 316 4.43 1.71 -16.98
CA LEU A 316 4.97 3.06 -17.16
C LEU A 316 6.42 3.01 -17.60
N PRO A 317 6.86 4.01 -18.39
CA PRO A 317 8.26 4.13 -18.77
C PRO A 317 9.11 4.31 -17.52
N GLY A 318 10.21 3.57 -17.42
CA GLY A 318 11.17 3.69 -16.32
C GLY A 318 11.10 2.59 -15.24
N GLY A 319 10.21 1.60 -15.37
CA GLY A 319 10.27 0.36 -14.59
C GLY A 319 9.32 0.28 -13.40
N ALA A 320 9.60 -0.66 -12.49
CA ALA A 320 8.65 -1.18 -11.51
C ALA A 320 8.39 -0.30 -10.27
N GLU A 321 8.87 0.95 -10.25
CA GLU A 321 8.66 1.83 -9.09
C GLU A 321 7.21 2.36 -9.06
N GLN A 322 6.33 1.58 -8.44
CA GLN A 322 4.87 1.79 -8.46
C GLN A 322 4.39 3.06 -7.74
N GLY A 323 5.21 3.65 -6.85
CA GLY A 323 4.88 4.93 -6.22
C GLY A 323 4.85 6.09 -7.22
N TYR A 324 5.85 6.15 -8.11
CA TYR A 324 5.88 7.13 -9.20
C TYR A 324 4.82 6.84 -10.24
N ALA A 325 4.40 5.58 -10.34
CA ALA A 325 3.41 5.17 -11.32
C ALA A 325 2.07 5.90 -11.16
N LEU A 326 1.58 5.92 -9.91
CA LEU A 326 0.34 6.58 -9.57
C LEU A 326 0.40 8.11 -9.80
N ALA A 327 1.52 8.73 -9.45
CA ALA A 327 1.73 10.16 -9.67
C ALA A 327 1.73 10.52 -11.17
N ALA A 328 2.43 9.72 -11.99
CA ALA A 328 2.47 9.91 -13.45
C ALA A 328 1.07 9.79 -14.07
N MET A 329 0.27 8.82 -13.63
CA MET A 329 -1.13 8.67 -14.06
C MET A 329 -1.96 9.92 -13.75
N PHE A 330 -1.81 10.48 -12.54
CA PHE A 330 -2.50 11.72 -12.20
C PHE A 330 -2.04 12.90 -13.04
N VAL A 331 -0.74 13.04 -13.32
CA VAL A 331 -0.23 14.09 -14.23
C VAL A 331 -0.81 13.94 -15.64
N LEU A 332 -0.84 12.72 -16.18
CA LEU A 332 -1.42 12.44 -17.50
C LEU A 332 -2.93 12.73 -17.53
N HIS A 333 -3.63 12.50 -16.42
CA HIS A 333 -5.04 12.86 -16.28
C HIS A 333 -5.25 14.38 -16.17
N ASP A 334 -4.45 15.07 -15.37
CA ASP A 334 -4.51 16.54 -15.22
C ASP A 334 -4.26 17.24 -16.57
N GLN A 335 -3.42 16.64 -17.42
CA GLN A 335 -3.18 17.05 -18.82
C GLN A 335 -4.27 16.59 -19.81
N SER A 336 -5.28 15.87 -19.35
CA SER A 336 -6.40 15.35 -20.15
C SER A 336 -5.99 14.36 -21.24
N ILE A 337 -4.83 13.71 -21.08
CA ILE A 337 -4.26 12.74 -22.03
C ILE A 337 -4.67 11.31 -21.67
N LEU A 338 -4.76 11.00 -20.37
CA LEU A 338 -4.95 9.63 -19.88
C LEU A 338 -6.25 8.98 -20.38
N LEU A 339 -7.41 9.60 -20.11
CA LEU A 339 -8.70 8.95 -20.38
C LEU A 339 -8.97 8.72 -21.87
N PRO A 340 -8.69 9.66 -22.80
CA PRO A 340 -8.80 9.38 -24.22
C PRO A 340 -7.97 8.17 -24.65
N PHE A 341 -6.75 8.03 -24.11
CA PHE A 341 -5.91 6.87 -24.43
C PHE A 341 -6.44 5.57 -23.84
N LEU A 342 -6.86 5.55 -22.58
CA LEU A 342 -7.47 4.36 -21.97
C LEU A 342 -8.75 3.94 -22.70
N SER A 343 -9.52 4.92 -23.20
CA SER A 343 -10.71 4.68 -24.02
C SER A 343 -10.35 4.01 -25.34
N HIS A 344 -9.22 4.39 -25.96
CA HIS A 344 -8.70 3.72 -27.15
C HIS A 344 -8.36 2.26 -26.86
N LEU A 345 -7.65 2.00 -25.76
CA LEU A 345 -7.29 0.64 -25.35
C LEU A 345 -8.51 -0.22 -25.00
N ALA A 346 -9.56 0.37 -24.44
CA ALA A 346 -10.82 -0.33 -24.17
C ALA A 346 -11.55 -0.75 -25.45
N GLU A 347 -11.53 0.10 -26.48
CA GLU A 347 -12.12 -0.18 -27.80
C GLU A 347 -11.26 -1.14 -28.63
N HIS A 348 -9.94 -1.08 -28.46
CA HIS A 348 -8.95 -1.84 -29.23
C HIS A 348 -8.04 -2.58 -28.23
N PRO A 349 -8.57 -3.61 -27.54
CA PRO A 349 -7.80 -4.34 -26.56
C PRO A 349 -6.53 -4.90 -27.21
N PRO A 350 -5.36 -4.68 -26.60
CA PRO A 350 -4.11 -5.18 -27.15
C PRO A 350 -4.18 -6.71 -27.25
N GLU A 351 -3.70 -7.25 -28.36
CA GLU A 351 -3.62 -8.70 -28.51
C GLU A 351 -2.76 -9.26 -27.37
N PRO A 352 -3.22 -10.30 -26.66
CA PRO A 352 -2.45 -10.86 -25.56
C PRO A 352 -1.08 -11.28 -26.07
N PRO A 353 0.02 -10.90 -25.38
CA PRO A 353 1.35 -11.27 -25.84
C PRO A 353 1.40 -12.79 -26.01
N PRO A 354 2.02 -13.31 -27.09
CA PRO A 354 2.10 -14.74 -27.31
C PRO A 354 2.70 -15.35 -26.07
N ARG A 355 1.94 -16.24 -25.40
CA ARG A 355 2.33 -16.86 -24.12
C ARG A 355 3.77 -17.34 -24.27
N ARG A 356 4.72 -16.62 -23.66
CA ARG A 356 6.12 -17.02 -23.64
C ARG A 356 6.13 -18.35 -22.91
N ARG A 357 6.10 -19.45 -23.66
CA ARG A 357 6.28 -20.81 -23.14
C ARG A 357 7.53 -20.74 -22.29
N SER A 358 7.32 -20.69 -20.98
CA SER A 358 8.35 -20.41 -20.02
C SER A 358 9.49 -21.38 -20.31
N LYS A 359 10.65 -20.85 -20.72
CA LYS A 359 11.90 -21.61 -20.94
C LYS A 359 12.42 -22.30 -19.67
N ARG A 360 11.59 -22.39 -18.62
CA ARG A 360 11.82 -23.16 -17.38
C ARG A 360 11.98 -24.67 -17.61
N LYS A 361 11.62 -25.23 -18.77
CA LYS A 361 11.92 -26.64 -19.09
C LYS A 361 13.31 -26.90 -19.71
N ALA A 362 14.08 -25.88 -20.08
CA ALA A 362 15.40 -26.09 -20.68
C ALA A 362 16.54 -26.20 -19.63
N ALA A 363 16.33 -25.73 -18.40
CA ALA A 363 17.36 -25.81 -17.34
C ALA A 363 17.29 -27.11 -16.50
N ALA A 364 16.18 -27.86 -16.56
CA ALA A 364 16.03 -29.11 -15.82
C ALA A 364 16.68 -30.34 -16.49
N ASN A 365 16.99 -30.27 -17.80
CA ASN A 365 17.61 -31.37 -18.55
C ASN A 365 19.12 -31.19 -18.82
N ALA A 366 19.77 -30.16 -18.26
CA ALA A 366 21.21 -29.95 -18.42
C ALA A 366 22.07 -30.48 -17.25
N VAL A 367 21.46 -31.11 -16.24
CA VAL A 367 22.16 -31.76 -15.10
C VAL A 367 21.97 -33.27 -15.21
N GLY A 368 22.56 -33.88 -16.24
CA GLY A 368 22.41 -35.31 -16.49
C GLY A 368 23.42 -35.82 -17.51
N GLY A 369 24.71 -35.64 -17.24
CA GLY A 369 25.75 -36.09 -18.16
C GLY A 369 27.17 -35.79 -17.66
N ARG A 370 27.55 -36.34 -16.50
CA ARG A 370 28.96 -36.50 -16.14
C ARG A 370 29.27 -37.99 -16.10
N PRO A 371 30.17 -38.51 -16.97
CA PRO A 371 30.55 -39.92 -16.97
C PRO A 371 31.47 -40.24 -15.78
N PRO A 372 31.51 -41.49 -15.30
CA PRO A 372 32.38 -41.92 -14.22
C PRO A 372 33.81 -42.12 -14.71
N SER A 373 34.77 -41.35 -14.20
CA SER A 373 36.20 -41.62 -14.36
C SER A 373 36.78 -42.19 -13.06
N SER A 374 37.18 -43.45 -13.15
CA SER A 374 37.97 -44.25 -12.21
C SER A 374 39.41 -43.76 -12.02
N ARG A 375 40.04 -44.25 -10.92
CA ARG A 375 41.47 -44.19 -10.49
C ARG A 375 41.80 -43.05 -9.52
N SER A 376 42.70 -43.18 -8.55
CA SER A 376 43.36 -44.29 -7.84
C SER A 376 44.28 -43.62 -6.79
N ARG A 377 44.33 -44.19 -5.58
CA ARG A 377 45.45 -44.24 -4.61
C ARG A 377 46.42 -43.05 -4.39
N ALA A 378 46.60 -42.80 -3.09
CA ALA A 378 47.86 -42.80 -2.32
C ALA A 378 48.42 -41.47 -1.78
N SER A 379 48.40 -41.41 -0.44
CA SER A 379 49.55 -41.18 0.46
C SER A 379 50.13 -39.79 0.69
N GLY A 380 50.31 -39.50 2.00
CA GLY A 380 51.31 -38.59 2.57
C GLY A 380 50.83 -37.14 2.68
N ALA A 381 51.14 -36.36 3.71
CA ALA A 381 51.99 -36.55 4.87
C ALA A 381 51.66 -35.43 5.88
N VAL A 382 51.88 -35.74 7.16
CA VAL A 382 51.86 -34.83 8.31
C VAL A 382 53.00 -33.79 8.18
N PRO A 383 52.83 -32.58 8.73
CA PRO A 383 53.89 -32.07 9.60
C PRO A 383 53.37 -31.57 10.97
N PRO A 384 54.25 -31.55 11.99
CA PRO A 384 53.86 -31.42 13.40
C PRO A 384 54.00 -29.99 13.96
N LYS A 385 53.25 -29.79 15.05
CA LYS A 385 53.52 -28.99 16.27
C LYS A 385 54.27 -27.66 16.16
N GLU A 386 53.66 -26.62 16.73
CA GLU A 386 54.40 -25.77 17.68
C GLU A 386 53.53 -25.33 18.86
N ASP A 387 53.98 -25.75 20.04
CA ASP A 387 53.52 -25.36 21.36
C ASP A 387 53.81 -23.88 21.62
N ARG A 388 52.82 -23.13 22.11
CA ARG A 388 53.11 -21.96 22.96
C ARG A 388 52.27 -21.96 24.22
N GLN A 389 53.03 -21.95 25.31
CA GLN A 389 52.61 -22.06 26.70
C GLN A 389 51.85 -20.84 27.21
N ARG A 390 50.87 -21.16 28.05
CA ARG A 390 50.39 -20.48 29.28
C ARG A 390 51.01 -19.14 29.65
N THR A 391 50.15 -18.19 30.02
CA THR A 391 50.23 -17.50 31.32
C THR A 391 48.84 -17.07 31.78
N ALA A 392 48.62 -17.24 33.09
CA ALA A 392 47.37 -17.04 33.80
C ALA A 392 47.16 -15.57 34.22
N ALA A 393 45.90 -15.14 34.28
CA ALA A 393 45.49 -14.05 35.18
C ALA A 393 44.00 -14.21 35.55
N SER A 394 43.77 -14.27 36.86
CA SER A 394 42.51 -14.54 37.55
C SER A 394 41.40 -13.51 37.29
N PRO A 395 40.11 -13.90 37.43
CA PRO A 395 38.98 -13.00 37.31
C PRO A 395 38.74 -12.20 38.61
N LYS A 396 38.58 -10.88 38.47
CA LYS A 396 38.21 -9.95 39.53
C LYS A 396 36.69 -10.03 39.77
N PRO A 397 36.21 -10.07 41.04
CA PRO A 397 34.79 -10.20 41.34
C PRO A 397 34.02 -8.90 41.02
N ARG A 398 32.80 -9.07 40.49
CA ARG A 398 31.81 -7.99 40.31
C ARG A 398 31.13 -7.70 41.65
N PRO A 399 30.92 -6.43 42.02
CA PRO A 399 30.08 -6.10 43.16
C PRO A 399 28.60 -6.26 42.80
N GLU A 400 27.87 -6.89 43.71
CA GLU A 400 26.42 -6.89 43.82
C GLU A 400 25.92 -5.46 44.02
N ALA A 401 24.88 -5.09 43.27
CA ALA A 401 24.12 -3.88 43.53
C ALA A 401 22.66 -4.30 43.80
N ASP A 402 22.39 -4.44 45.09
CA ASP A 402 21.07 -4.38 45.69
C ASP A 402 20.39 -3.02 45.48
N ALA A 403 19.08 -3.02 45.74
CA ALA A 403 18.18 -1.88 45.94
C ALA A 403 17.26 -1.46 44.78
N SER A 404 16.14 -2.18 44.64
CA SER A 404 14.81 -1.55 44.76
C SER A 404 14.45 -1.50 46.26
N PRO A 405 13.62 -0.55 46.79
CA PRO A 405 12.32 -0.17 46.23
C PRO A 405 11.90 1.30 46.51
N ARG A 406 10.60 1.60 46.27
CA ARG A 406 9.80 2.82 46.55
C ARG A 406 9.52 3.62 45.28
N GLY A 407 8.30 4.00 44.92
CA GLY A 407 6.98 3.88 45.51
C GLY A 407 6.09 4.77 44.65
N ARG A 408 5.04 4.24 44.04
CA ARG A 408 4.08 5.03 43.25
C ARG A 408 2.90 5.42 44.15
N PRO A 409 2.57 6.71 44.32
CA PRO A 409 1.26 7.08 44.85
C PRO A 409 0.20 6.90 43.77
N ALA A 410 -0.93 6.30 44.16
CA ALA A 410 -2.14 6.17 43.37
C ALA A 410 -2.71 7.56 43.05
N ALA A 411 -2.95 7.82 41.77
CA ALA A 411 -3.67 9.01 41.32
C ALA A 411 -5.17 8.85 41.65
N ARG A 412 -5.68 9.82 42.41
CA ARG A 412 -7.10 10.01 42.72
C ARG A 412 -7.94 10.11 41.45
N ALA A 413 -9.07 9.40 41.44
CA ALA A 413 -10.14 9.59 40.48
C ALA A 413 -10.86 10.94 40.73
N PRO A 414 -11.25 11.68 39.68
CA PRO A 414 -12.14 12.83 39.82
C PRO A 414 -13.60 12.38 40.01
N PRO A 415 -14.42 13.15 40.76
CA PRO A 415 -15.82 12.81 41.05
C PRO A 415 -16.73 13.01 39.84
N ALA A 416 -17.78 12.19 39.80
CA ALA A 416 -18.84 12.20 38.80
C ALA A 416 -19.57 13.55 38.75
N ALA A 417 -19.66 14.11 37.54
CA ALA A 417 -20.50 15.27 37.26
C ALA A 417 -21.99 14.87 37.31
N ALA A 418 -22.74 15.68 38.05
CA ALA A 418 -24.15 15.57 38.32
C ALA A 418 -25.02 15.72 37.06
N ARG A 419 -26.16 15.03 37.12
CA ARG A 419 -27.31 15.16 36.21
C ARG A 419 -27.92 16.55 36.34
N CYS A 420 -28.10 17.25 35.22
CA CYS A 420 -29.14 18.28 35.11
C CYS A 420 -30.31 17.71 34.31
N ARG A 421 -31.47 17.62 34.97
CA ARG A 421 -32.79 17.50 34.35
C ARG A 421 -33.39 18.91 34.28
N SER A 422 -33.82 19.29 33.10
CA SER A 422 -34.96 20.19 32.84
C SER A 422 -35.21 20.16 31.34
#